data_AF-A0AAD4EZE1-F1
#
_entry.id   AF-A0AAD4EZE1-F1
#
_cell.length_a   1.000
_cell.length_b   1.000
_cell.length_c   1.000
_cell.angle_alpha   90.00
_cell.angle_beta   90.00
_cell.angle_gamma   90.00
#
_symmetry.space_group_name_H-M   'P 1'
#
loop_
_entity.id
_entity.type
_entity.pdbx_description
1 polymer ?
#
loop_
_entity_poly.entity_id
_entity_poly.type
_entity_poly.pdbx_seq_one_letter_code
_entity_poly.pdbx_strand_id
1 'polypeptide(L)' 'MKLSAFFLAATALAGTSSAYRISVYSKDNYQGTQKTWTTGGTHSVGFTVKSWIWESGADGCCIAFCKGSTRWSTR' A
#
# COMPACT_ATOMS: atom_id res chain seq x y z
N MET A 1 12.22 39.24 -30.99
CA MET A 1 12.27 38.50 -29.71
C MET A 1 11.78 37.08 -29.96
N LYS A 2 12.66 36.07 -29.80
CA LYS A 2 12.35 34.65 -30.02
C LYS A 2 11.54 34.14 -28.82
N LEU A 3 10.25 33.87 -29.02
CA LEU A 3 9.41 33.21 -28.03
C LEU A 3 9.49 31.69 -28.26
N SER A 4 10.54 31.08 -27.73
CA SER A 4 10.62 29.62 -27.62
C SER A 4 9.80 29.18 -26.42
N ALA A 5 8.51 28.93 -26.63
CA ALA A 5 7.65 28.33 -25.61
C ALA A 5 8.00 26.84 -25.50
N PHE A 6 8.75 26.50 -24.45
CA PHE A 6 9.06 25.14 -24.05
C PHE A 6 7.75 24.42 -23.65
N PHE A 7 7.45 23.34 -24.36
CA PHE A 7 6.39 22.38 -24.02
C PHE A 7 6.73 21.71 -22.68
N LEU A 8 6.05 22.10 -21.60
CA LEU A 8 6.01 21.31 -20.37
C LEU A 8 4.85 20.32 -20.50
N ALA A 9 5.16 19.15 -21.06
CA ALA A 9 4.31 17.98 -20.93
C ALA A 9 4.29 17.57 -19.45
N ALA A 10 3.29 18.05 -18.71
CA ALA A 10 2.93 17.48 -17.43
C ALA A 10 2.33 16.10 -17.69
N THR A 11 3.17 15.08 -17.76
CA THR A 11 2.74 13.69 -17.58
C THR A 11 2.17 13.60 -16.17
N ALA A 12 0.87 13.81 -16.06
CA ALA A 12 0.12 13.38 -14.90
C ALA A 12 0.40 11.89 -14.75
N LEU A 13 1.20 11.54 -13.75
CA LEU A 13 1.20 10.18 -13.22
C LEU A 13 -0.25 9.95 -12.79
N ALA A 14 -1.03 9.32 -13.67
CA ALA A 14 -2.28 8.69 -13.31
C ALA A 14 -1.89 7.62 -12.30
N GLY A 15 -1.79 8.02 -11.03
CA GLY A 15 -1.67 7.12 -9.91
C GLY A 15 -2.89 6.23 -10.01
N THR A 16 -2.68 5.00 -10.44
CA THR A 16 -3.70 3.96 -10.39
C THR A 16 -4.25 3.98 -8.97
N SER A 17 -5.46 4.51 -8.81
CA SER A 17 -6.15 4.54 -7.52
C SER A 17 -6.31 3.08 -7.14
N SER A 18 -5.41 2.62 -6.28
CA SER A 18 -5.47 1.24 -5.85
C SER A 18 -6.78 1.07 -5.11
N ALA A 19 -7.61 0.14 -5.57
CA ALA A 19 -8.88 -0.18 -4.94
C ALA A 19 -8.71 -0.63 -3.48
N TYR A 20 -7.47 -0.88 -3.05
CA TYR A 20 -7.14 -1.23 -1.69
C TYR A 20 -5.72 -0.81 -1.29
N ARG A 21 -5.53 -0.49 -0.02
CA ARG A 21 -4.24 -0.16 0.60
C ARG A 21 -4.18 -0.75 1.99
N ILE A 22 -3.16 -1.56 2.26
CA ILE A 22 -2.87 -2.09 3.59
C ILE A 22 -1.57 -1.49 4.10
N SER A 23 -1.58 -1.02 5.35
CA SER A 23 -0.38 -0.67 6.11
C SER A 23 -0.26 -1.58 7.32
N VAL A 24 0.88 -2.22 7.51
CA VAL A 24 1.16 -3.08 8.67
C VAL A 24 2.28 -2.49 9.51
N TYR A 25 2.20 -2.72 10.82
CA TYR A 25 3.07 -2.10 11.82
C TYR A 25 3.68 -3.14 12.76
N SER A 26 4.93 -2.93 13.14
CA SER A 26 5.69 -3.81 14.06
C SER A 26 5.31 -3.65 15.54
N LYS A 27 4.57 -2.60 15.90
CA LYS A 27 4.04 -2.36 17.26
C LYS A 27 2.53 -2.15 17.25
N ASP A 28 1.93 -2.22 18.43
CA ASP A 28 0.53 -1.89 18.65
C ASP A 28 0.27 -0.39 18.38
N ASN A 29 -1.01 -0.02 18.23
CA ASN A 29 -1.44 1.37 18.00
C ASN A 29 -0.80 2.06 16.79
N TYR A 30 -0.54 1.31 15.71
CA TYR A 30 -0.01 1.82 14.43
C TYR A 30 1.39 2.46 14.53
N GLN A 31 2.26 1.90 15.37
CA GLN A 31 3.61 2.42 15.62
C GLN A 31 4.74 1.49 15.16
N GLY A 32 5.96 2.03 15.15
CA GLY A 32 7.19 1.29 14.81
C GLY A 32 7.42 1.20 13.30
N THR A 33 8.18 0.18 12.87
CA THR A 33 8.41 -0.10 11.44
C THR A 33 7.09 -0.36 10.74
N GLN A 34 6.88 0.33 9.61
CA GLN A 34 5.70 0.23 8.75
C GLN A 34 6.07 -0.34 7.38
N LYS A 35 5.17 -1.14 6.81
CA LYS A 35 5.18 -1.48 5.38
C LYS A 35 3.77 -1.32 4.81
N THR A 36 3.69 -0.88 3.56
CA THR A 36 2.42 -0.60 2.89
C THR A 36 2.38 -1.27 1.52
N TRP A 37 1.23 -1.82 1.17
CA TRP A 37 0.97 -2.40 -0.15
C TRP A 37 -0.35 -1.94 -0.71
N THR A 38 -0.36 -1.79 -2.02
CA THR A 38 -1.51 -1.41 -2.83
C THR A 38 -1.77 -2.47 -3.91
N THR A 39 -1.22 -3.67 -3.75
CA THR A 39 -1.34 -4.76 -4.71
C THR A 39 -1.59 -6.08 -4.01
N GLY A 40 -2.36 -6.92 -4.70
CA GLY A 40 -2.82 -8.21 -4.23
C GLY A 40 -1.67 -9.19 -4.14
N GLY A 41 -1.92 -10.36 -3.56
CA GLY A 41 -0.96 -11.45 -3.48
C GLY A 41 -0.27 -11.58 -2.13
N THR A 42 0.79 -12.38 -2.11
CA THR A 42 1.53 -12.73 -0.89
C THR A 42 2.75 -11.85 -0.72
N HIS A 43 2.85 -11.19 0.44
CA HIS A 43 3.95 -10.27 0.73
C HIS A 43 4.72 -10.67 1.98
N SER A 44 6.06 -10.55 1.91
CA SER A 44 6.94 -10.75 3.07
C SER A 44 7.11 -9.43 3.84
N VAL A 45 6.72 -9.45 5.11
CA VAL A 45 6.77 -8.28 5.99
C VAL A 45 8.16 -8.12 6.60
N GLY A 46 8.83 -9.22 6.93
CA GLY A 46 10.15 -9.20 7.59
C GLY A 46 10.13 -8.75 9.05
N PHE A 47 8.95 -8.59 9.65
CA PHE A 47 8.76 -8.38 11.08
C PHE A 47 7.42 -8.98 11.52
N THR A 48 7.28 -9.21 12.82
CA THR A 48 6.00 -9.63 13.43
C THR A 48 5.02 -8.46 13.38
N VAL A 49 3.93 -8.62 12.62
CA VAL A 49 2.86 -7.62 12.57
C VAL A 49 2.10 -7.61 13.90
N LYS A 50 1.91 -6.42 14.46
CA LYS A 50 1.18 -6.17 15.72
C LYS A 50 -0.10 -5.37 15.51
N SER A 51 -0.11 -4.43 14.57
CA SER A 51 -1.31 -3.68 14.17
C SER A 51 -1.33 -3.41 12.66
N TRP A 52 -2.50 -3.08 12.10
CA TRP A 52 -2.67 -2.82 10.68
C TRP A 52 -3.81 -1.84 10.39
N ILE A 53 -3.69 -1.10 9.28
CA ILE A 53 -4.75 -0.25 8.72
C ILE A 53 -5.07 -0.77 7.31
N TRP A 54 -6.35 -0.98 7.03
CA TRP A 54 -6.84 -1.36 5.71
C TRP A 54 -7.78 -0.28 5.21
N GLU A 55 -7.49 0.22 4.03
CA GLU A 55 -8.33 1.14 3.29
C GLU A 55 -8.78 0.38 2.04
N SER A 56 -10.08 0.16 1.87
CA SER A 56 -10.64 -0.45 0.66
C SER A 56 -11.68 0.49 0.05
N GLY A 57 -11.60 0.66 -1.26
CA GLY A 57 -12.60 1.35 -2.07
C GLY A 57 -13.66 0.41 -2.65
N ALA A 58 -13.53 -0.91 -2.45
CA ALA A 58 -14.49 -1.90 -2.92
C ALA A 58 -14.72 -3.04 -1.91
N ASP A 59 -15.99 -3.39 -1.71
CA ASP A 59 -16.41 -4.51 -0.87
C ASP A 59 -16.11 -5.84 -1.60
N GLY A 60 -14.97 -6.46 -1.29
CA GLY A 60 -14.64 -7.76 -1.88
C GLY A 60 -13.25 -8.31 -1.60
N CYS A 61 -12.29 -7.46 -1.21
CA CYS A 61 -10.93 -7.92 -0.95
C CYS A 61 -10.77 -8.37 0.51
N CYS A 62 -10.44 -9.65 0.71
CA CYS A 62 -10.25 -10.27 2.02
C CYS A 62 -8.75 -10.31 2.36
N ILE A 63 -8.36 -9.79 3.52
CA ILE A 63 -7.00 -9.94 4.04
C ILE A 63 -6.96 -11.06 5.06
N ALA A 64 -6.15 -12.09 4.80
CA ALA A 64 -5.84 -13.10 5.79
C ALA A 64 -4.52 -12.76 6.49
N PHE A 65 -4.60 -12.50 7.80
CA PHE A 65 -3.43 -12.42 8.68
C PHE A 65 -3.26 -13.72 9.45
N CYS A 66 -2.15 -14.43 9.23
CA CYS A 66 -1.73 -15.48 10.14
C CYS A 66 -1.00 -14.82 11.32
N LYS A 67 -1.63 -14.79 12.51
CA LYS A 67 -1.04 -14.21 13.73
C LYS A 67 0.37 -14.78 13.96
N GLY A 68 1.37 -13.90 14.11
CA GLY A 68 2.77 -14.29 14.30
C GLY A 68 3.53 -14.68 13.01
N SER A 69 2.91 -14.53 11.83
CA SER A 69 3.58 -14.83 10.56
C SER A 69 4.27 -13.59 9.96
N THR A 70 5.39 -13.84 9.28
CA THR A 70 6.10 -12.84 8.46
C THR A 70 5.52 -12.72 7.04
N ARG A 71 4.45 -13.47 6.73
CA ARG A 71 3.78 -13.52 5.43
C ARG A 71 2.29 -13.24 5.58
N TRP A 72 1.71 -12.53 4.63
CA TRP A 72 0.27 -12.30 4.53
C TRP A 72 -0.18 -12.38 3.07
N SER A 73 -1.46 -12.71 2.81
CA SER A 73 -2.04 -12.82 1.47
C SER A 73 -3.31 -11.97 1.36
N THR A 74 -3.40 -11.21 0.27
CA THR A 74 -4.65 -10.65 -0.26
C THR A 74 -5.20 -11.63 -1.29
N ARG A 75 -6.50 -11.91 -1.25
CA ARG A 75 -7.20 -12.70 -2.27
C ARG A 75 -8.31 -11.85 -2.89
#